data_AF-A0A117UUL0-F1
#
_entry.id   AF-A0A117UUL0-F1
#
_cell.length_a   1.000
_cell.length_b   1.000
_cell.length_c   1.000
_cell.angle_alpha   90.00
_cell.angle_beta   90.00
_cell.angle_gamma   90.00
#
_symmetry.space_group_name_H-M   'P 1'
#
loop_
_entity.id
_entity.type
_entity.pdbx_description
1 polymer ?
#
loop_
_entity_poly.entity_id
_entity_poly.type
_entity_poly.pdbx_seq_one_letter_code
_entity_poly.pdbx_strand_id
1 'polypeptide(L)'
;MADDVTTKVQECLHELRQPLNVIGLATGNLRSALCPGLNAEQAAYLMAKLDRIDEQIARVGTLAEHMTTLVQEDLLAPRPA
;
A
#
# COMPACT_ATOMS: atom_id res chain seq x y z
N MET A 1 16.64 17.45 16.25
CA MET A 1 16.59 16.00 16.04
C MET A 1 15.17 15.51 15.71
N ALA A 2 14.11 16.01 16.36
CA ALA A 2 12.73 15.62 16.03
C ALA A 2 12.34 15.93 14.56
N ASP A 3 12.63 17.14 14.05
CA ASP A 3 12.32 17.52 12.66
C ASP A 3 12.99 16.61 11.60
N ASP A 4 14.16 16.03 11.92
CA ASP A 4 14.90 15.13 11.03
C ASP A 4 14.25 13.74 10.95
N VAL A 5 13.71 13.24 12.07
CA VAL A 5 12.97 11.97 12.08
C VAL A 5 11.65 12.11 11.31
N THR A 6 10.93 13.20 11.54
CA THR A 6 9.63 13.43 10.91
C THR A 6 9.74 13.57 9.38
N THR A 7 10.79 14.25 8.90
CA THR A 7 11.11 14.36 7.46
C THR A 7 11.42 12.99 6.86
N LYS A 8 12.26 12.17 7.51
CA LYS A 8 12.59 10.81 7.06
C LYS A 8 11.37 9.90 7.00
N VAL A 9 10.42 10.05 7.92
CA VAL A 9 9.15 9.29 7.88
C VAL A 9 8.33 9.69 6.65
N GLN A 10 8.26 10.96 6.29
CA GLN A 10 7.56 11.39 5.06
C GLN A 10 8.22 10.83 3.80
N GLU A 11 9.55 10.84 3.72
CA GLU A 11 10.30 10.23 2.62
C GLU A 11 10.00 8.74 2.48
N CYS A 12 10.06 7.99 3.60
CA CYS A 12 9.70 6.57 3.62
C CYS A 12 8.25 6.30 3.16
N LEU A 13 7.29 7.13 3.60
CA LEU A 13 5.88 7.00 3.19
C LEU A 13 5.69 7.29 1.70
N HIS A 14 6.45 8.24 1.16
CA HIS A 14 6.46 8.50 -0.28
C HIS A 14 7.05 7.30 -1.05
N GLU A 15 8.19 6.77 -0.61
CA GLU A 15 8.85 5.63 -1.25
C GLU A 15 8.00 4.37 -1.22
N LEU A 16 7.20 4.16 -0.16
CA LEU A 16 6.29 3.01 -0.01
C LEU A 16 5.24 2.91 -1.13
N ARG A 17 4.88 4.02 -1.79
CA ARG A 17 3.89 4.01 -2.89
C ARG A 17 4.37 3.19 -4.10
N GLN A 18 5.66 3.25 -4.42
CA GLN A 18 6.21 2.55 -5.58
C GLN A 18 6.06 1.01 -5.49
N PRO A 19 6.51 0.33 -4.41
CA PRO A 19 6.33 -1.11 -4.30
C PRO A 19 4.85 -1.51 -4.24
N LEU A 20 3.97 -0.73 -3.59
CA LEU A 20 2.53 -1.02 -3.58
C LEU A 20 1.93 -1.01 -5.00
N ASN A 21 2.30 -0.03 -5.83
CA ASN A 21 1.87 0.03 -7.23
C ASN A 21 2.41 -1.15 -8.05
N VAL A 22 3.67 -1.54 -7.83
CA VAL A 22 4.27 -2.71 -8.52
C VAL A 22 3.53 -3.99 -8.16
N ILE A 23 3.17 -4.18 -6.88
CA ILE A 23 2.40 -5.36 -6.45
C ILE A 23 1.00 -5.33 -7.09
N GLY A 24 0.32 -4.18 -7.10
CA GLY A 24 -1.01 -4.05 -7.74
C GLY A 24 -0.98 -4.30 -9.25
N LEU A 25 0.10 -3.91 -9.94
CA LEU A 25 0.28 -4.24 -11.35
C LEU A 25 0.50 -5.75 -11.55
N ALA A 26 1.29 -6.38 -10.68
CA ALA A 26 1.54 -7.81 -10.74
C ALA A 26 0.25 -8.63 -10.50
N THR A 27 -0.59 -8.23 -9.53
CA THR A 27 -1.89 -8.88 -9.32
C THR A 27 -2.81 -8.73 -10.52
N GLY A 28 -2.89 -7.54 -11.13
CA GLY A 28 -3.63 -7.31 -12.37
C GLY A 28 -3.16 -8.17 -13.55
N ASN A 29 -1.85 -8.32 -13.71
CA ASN A 29 -1.27 -9.20 -14.73
C ASN A 29 -1.60 -10.68 -14.47
N LEU A 30 -1.54 -11.12 -13.20
CA LEU A 30 -1.90 -12.49 -12.82
C LEU A 30 -3.37 -12.79 -13.10
N ARG A 31 -4.29 -11.86 -12.80
CA ARG A 31 -5.72 -12.01 -13.16
C ARG A 31 -5.89 -12.24 -14.67
N SER A 32 -5.14 -11.52 -15.49
CA SER A 32 -5.19 -11.65 -16.95
C SER A 32 -4.58 -12.97 -17.45
N ALA A 33 -3.56 -13.48 -16.75
CA ALA A 33 -2.83 -14.68 -17.12
C ALA A 33 -3.45 -16.00 -16.62
N LEU A 34 -4.28 -15.98 -15.58
CA LEU A 34 -4.87 -17.18 -14.96
C LEU A 34 -5.93 -17.91 -15.82
N CYS A 35 -6.31 -17.36 -16.98
CA CYS A 35 -7.38 -17.92 -17.81
C CYS A 35 -7.06 -19.22 -18.60
N PRO A 36 -5.84 -19.50 -19.10
CA PRO A 36 -5.57 -20.75 -19.81
C PRO A 36 -5.13 -21.87 -18.87
N GLY A 37 -5.88 -22.98 -18.84
CA GLY A 37 -5.40 -24.25 -18.27
C GLY A 37 -5.81 -24.57 -16.82
N LEU A 38 -6.52 -23.67 -16.13
CA LEU A 38 -7.08 -23.94 -14.81
C LEU A 38 -8.52 -24.44 -14.89
N ASN A 39 -8.90 -25.34 -13.99
CA ASN A 39 -10.32 -25.66 -13.80
C ASN A 39 -11.03 -24.52 -13.04
N ALA A 40 -12.37 -24.51 -13.10
CA ALA A 40 -13.18 -23.43 -12.54
C ALA A 40 -12.95 -23.22 -11.03
N GLU A 41 -12.73 -24.29 -10.26
CA GLU A 41 -12.49 -24.20 -8.81
C GLU A 41 -11.12 -23.57 -8.50
N GLN A 42 -10.08 -23.99 -9.22
CA GLN A 42 -8.74 -23.43 -9.11
C GLN A 42 -8.71 -21.96 -9.51
N ALA A 43 -9.38 -21.61 -10.60
CA ALA A 43 -9.51 -20.22 -11.06
C ALA A 43 -10.22 -19.36 -10.01
N ALA A 44 -11.36 -19.82 -9.48
CA ALA A 44 -12.11 -19.11 -8.43
C ALA A 44 -11.28 -18.94 -7.14
N TYR A 45 -10.56 -19.99 -6.71
CA TYR A 45 -9.70 -19.93 -5.54
C TYR A 45 -8.58 -18.89 -5.70
N LEU A 46 -7.88 -18.90 -6.84
CA LEU A 46 -6.78 -17.97 -7.09
C LEU A 46 -7.28 -16.54 -7.28
N MET A 47 -8.43 -16.34 -7.93
CA MET A 47 -9.07 -15.03 -8.03
C MET A 47 -9.40 -14.47 -6.64
N ALA A 48 -9.99 -15.27 -5.75
CA ALA A 48 -10.26 -14.84 -4.37
C ALA A 48 -8.99 -14.50 -3.58
N LYS A 49 -7.85 -15.15 -3.86
CA LYS A 49 -6.55 -14.78 -3.28
C LYS A 49 -6.05 -13.44 -3.80
N LEU A 50 -6.20 -13.18 -5.10
CA LEU A 50 -5.82 -11.91 -5.71
C LEU A 50 -6.70 -10.76 -5.19
N ASP A 51 -8.01 -10.97 -5.06
CA ASP A 51 -8.94 -10.00 -4.43
C ASP A 51 -8.46 -9.61 -3.03
N ARG A 52 -8.12 -10.60 -2.21
CA ARG A 52 -7.64 -10.36 -0.85
C ARG A 52 -6.30 -9.62 -0.80
N ILE A 53 -5.42 -9.84 -1.78
CA ILE A 53 -4.15 -9.10 -1.88
C ILE A 53 -4.44 -7.65 -2.24
N ASP A 54 -5.29 -7.39 -3.23
CA ASP A 54 -5.66 -6.04 -3.66
C ASP A 54 -6.32 -5.25 -2.51
N GLU A 55 -7.19 -5.90 -1.72
CA GLU A 55 -7.76 -5.31 -0.50
C GLU A 55 -6.69 -4.91 0.52
N GLN A 56 -5.66 -5.74 0.74
CA GLN A 56 -4.58 -5.40 1.66
C GLN A 56 -3.69 -4.28 1.11
N ILE A 57 -3.42 -4.24 -0.20
CA ILE A 57 -2.67 -3.14 -0.83
C ILE A 57 -3.41 -1.82 -0.63
N ALA A 58 -4.72 -1.79 -0.89
CA ALA A 58 -5.55 -0.62 -0.67
C ALA A 58 -5.53 -0.19 0.81
N ARG A 59 -5.68 -1.14 1.73
CA ARG A 59 -5.60 -0.89 3.18
C ARG A 59 -4.25 -0.30 3.60
N VAL A 60 -3.14 -0.80 3.08
CA VAL A 60 -1.80 -0.25 3.37
C VAL A 60 -1.68 1.17 2.83
N GLY A 61 -2.22 1.44 1.63
CA GLY A 61 -2.29 2.80 1.07
C GLY A 61 -3.02 3.77 2.00
N THR A 62 -4.21 3.40 2.49
CA THR A 62 -4.96 4.21 3.45
C THR A 62 -4.21 4.43 4.76
N LEU A 63 -3.53 3.40 5.28
CA LEU A 63 -2.71 3.54 6.49
C LEU A 63 -1.53 4.51 6.27
N ALA A 64 -0.87 4.46 5.12
CA ALA A 64 0.21 5.37 4.78
C ALA A 64 -0.27 6.83 4.66
N GLU A 65 -1.48 7.04 4.12
CA GLU A 65 -2.12 8.36 4.09
C GLU A 65 -2.43 8.87 5.50
N HIS A 66 -3.00 8.04 6.37
CA HIS A 66 -3.24 8.41 7.77
C HIS A 66 -1.93 8.77 8.49
N MET A 67 -0.85 8.01 8.27
CA MET A 67 0.47 8.33 8.83
C MET A 67 1.01 9.66 8.31
N THR A 68 0.77 9.97 7.03
CA THR A 68 1.17 11.26 6.44
C THR A 68 0.45 12.42 7.13
N THR A 69 -0.87 12.30 7.36
CA THR A 69 -1.65 13.32 8.08
C THR A 69 -1.15 13.52 9.49
N LEU A 70 -0.94 12.44 10.26
CA LEU A 70 -0.44 12.52 11.64
C LEU A 70 0.94 13.21 11.71
N VAL A 71 1.81 12.91 10.75
CA VAL A 71 3.13 13.52 10.65
C VAL A 71 3.03 15.02 10.32
N GLN A 72 2.11 15.41 9.43
CA GLN A 72 1.88 16.82 9.12
C GLN A 72 1.32 17.59 10.32
N GLU A 73 0.41 16.99 11.09
CA GLU A 73 -0.15 17.60 12.31
C GLU A 73 0.94 17.83 13.36
N ASP A 74 1.85 16.86 13.56
CA ASP A 74 2.99 16.98 14.49
C ASP A 74 3.95 18.10 14.07
N LEU A 75 4.27 18.23 12.78
CA LEU A 75 5.11 19.31 12.25
C LEU A 75 4.51 20.71 12.46
N LEU A 76 3.18 20.82 12.42
CA LEU A 76 2.46 22.09 12.56
C LEU A 76 2.13 22.43 14.03
N ALA A 77 2.32 21.50 14.96
CA ALA A 77 2.05 21.72 16.36
C ALA A 77 3.05 22.73 16.98
N PRO A 78 2.58 23.73 17.75
CA PRO A 78 3.47 24.68 18.41
C PRO A 78 4.33 23.95 19.45
N ARG A 79 5.65 24.16 19.41
CA ARG A 79 6.55 23.57 20.41
C ARG A 79 6.25 24.16 21.79
N PRO A 80 6.20 23.33 22.86
CA PRO A 80 6.15 23.85 24.22
C PRO A 80 7.40 24.71 24.47
N ALA A 81 7.16 25.89 25.05
CA ALA A 81 8.18 26.89 25.38
C ALA A 81 9.18 26.38 26.42
#